data_AF-A0A6P6TLZ4-F1
#
_entry.id   AF-A0A6P6TLZ4-F1
#
_cell.length_a   1.000
_cell.length_b   1.000
_cell.length_c   1.000
_cell.angle_alpha   90.00
_cell.angle_beta   90.00
_cell.angle_gamma   90.00
#
_symmetry.space_group_name_H-M   'P 1'
#
loop_
_entity.id
_entity.type
_entity.pdbx_description
1 polymer ?
#
loop_
_entity_poly.entity_id
_entity_poly.type
_entity_poly.pdbx_seq_one_letter_code
_entity_poly.pdbx_strand_id
1 'polypeptide(L)'
;MANLLVLVAFCILPVIASAAIPEPFTVTGKVYCDTCRVGYETPATTYLPGCIVKLVCKKRDNPDQITFTKEATTDSTGKYEMQVAYDAGDDICEMEHVKSSDPTCATPNAGRDHARICLTRNNGMVSNVRHANNIGYFRDVPLARCPQILQRYQDAESD
;
A
#
# COMPACT_ATOMS: atom_id res chain seq x y z
N MET A 1 -50.32 34.78 -19.65
CA MET A 1 -49.81 34.29 -18.35
C MET A 1 -49.58 32.77 -18.32
N ALA A 2 -50.31 31.97 -19.10
CA ALA A 2 -50.04 30.52 -19.23
C ALA A 2 -48.65 30.20 -19.84
N ASN A 3 -48.19 31.00 -20.82
CA ASN A 3 -46.89 30.76 -21.48
C ASN A 3 -45.67 31.05 -20.58
N LEU A 4 -45.83 31.87 -19.52
CA LEU A 4 -44.74 32.16 -18.58
C LEU A 4 -44.55 31.02 -17.58
N LEU A 5 -45.63 30.29 -17.25
CA LEU A 5 -45.61 29.12 -16.36
C LEU A 5 -44.95 27.90 -17.03
N VAL A 6 -45.10 27.75 -18.35
CA VAL A 6 -44.45 26.67 -19.13
C VAL A 6 -42.93 26.88 -19.21
N LEU A 7 -42.46 28.13 -19.28
CA LEU A 7 -41.03 28.46 -19.28
C LEU A 7 -40.37 28.22 -17.91
N VAL A 8 -41.08 28.42 -16.80
CA VAL A 8 -40.57 28.11 -15.45
C VAL A 8 -40.52 26.61 -15.19
N ALA A 9 -41.46 25.84 -15.76
CA ALA A 9 -41.47 24.38 -15.63
C ALA A 9 -40.31 23.68 -16.38
N PHE A 10 -39.80 24.28 -17.47
CA PHE A 10 -38.64 23.76 -18.21
C PHE A 10 -37.28 24.17 -17.60
N CYS A 11 -37.27 25.09 -16.64
CA CYS A 11 -36.06 25.45 -15.88
C CYS A 11 -35.75 24.46 -14.73
N ILE A 12 -36.63 23.47 -14.51
CA ILE A 12 -36.34 22.30 -13.67
C ILE A 12 -36.07 21.11 -14.60
N LEU A 13 -35.14 21.29 -15.55
CA LEU A 13 -34.43 20.14 -16.08
C LEU A 13 -33.67 19.52 -14.92
N PRO A 14 -33.74 18.20 -14.72
CA PRO A 14 -33.04 17.56 -13.64
C PRO A 14 -31.56 17.84 -13.91
N VAL A 15 -30.92 18.60 -13.01
CA VAL A 15 -29.48 18.51 -12.82
C VAL A 15 -29.25 17.09 -12.34
N ILE A 16 -29.22 16.15 -13.29
CA ILE A 16 -28.61 14.86 -13.10
C ILE A 16 -27.14 15.23 -12.99
N ALA A 17 -26.72 15.61 -11.79
CA ALA A 17 -25.33 15.54 -11.42
C ALA A 17 -24.98 14.07 -11.62
N SER A 18 -24.41 13.75 -12.78
CA SER A 18 -23.69 12.51 -12.98
C SER A 18 -22.62 12.52 -11.92
N ALA A 19 -22.90 11.94 -10.74
CA ALA A 19 -21.91 11.71 -9.73
C ALA A 19 -20.92 10.76 -10.39
N ALA A 20 -19.84 11.32 -10.95
CA ALA A 20 -18.78 10.54 -11.56
C ALA A 20 -18.28 9.60 -10.47
N ILE A 21 -18.50 8.30 -10.66
CA ILE A 21 -17.97 7.30 -9.75
C ILE A 21 -16.46 7.47 -9.78
N PRO A 22 -15.80 7.82 -8.66
CA PRO A 22 -14.38 8.05 -8.68
C PRO A 22 -13.65 6.78 -9.09
N GLU A 23 -12.69 6.90 -10.02
CA GLU A 23 -11.83 5.79 -10.41
C GLU A 23 -11.14 5.18 -9.18
N PRO A 24 -11.11 3.84 -9.02
CA PRO A 24 -10.49 3.19 -7.88
C PRO A 24 -9.02 3.59 -7.70
N PHE A 25 -8.54 3.58 -6.45
CA PHE A 25 -7.11 3.66 -6.18
C PHE A 25 -6.40 2.39 -6.66
N THR A 26 -5.17 2.53 -7.12
CA THR A 26 -4.25 1.39 -7.34
C THR A 26 -3.22 1.38 -6.22
N VAL A 27 -3.36 0.47 -5.27
CA VAL A 27 -2.39 0.30 -4.19
C VAL A 27 -1.34 -0.71 -4.63
N THR A 28 -0.06 -0.36 -4.52
CA THR A 28 1.04 -1.22 -4.96
C THR A 28 2.27 -1.09 -4.08
N GLY A 29 3.00 -2.20 -3.95
CA GLY A 29 4.28 -2.29 -3.25
C GLY A 29 4.93 -3.63 -3.56
N LYS A 30 6.04 -3.94 -2.91
CA LYS A 30 6.70 -5.26 -3.00
C LYS A 30 6.86 -5.91 -1.64
N VAL A 31 7.06 -7.22 -1.66
CA VAL A 31 7.53 -7.98 -0.50
C VAL A 31 8.95 -8.44 -0.78
N TYR A 32 9.85 -8.22 0.17
CA TYR A 32 11.26 -8.54 0.04
C TYR A 32 11.79 -9.39 1.18
N CYS A 33 12.82 -10.15 0.88
CA CYS A 33 13.63 -10.87 1.84
C CYS A 33 14.88 -10.04 2.16
N ASP A 34 14.99 -9.62 3.40
CA ASP A 34 16.24 -9.11 3.96
C ASP A 34 17.18 -10.28 4.22
N THR A 35 18.00 -10.55 3.22
CA THR A 35 18.99 -11.62 3.22
C THR A 35 20.16 -11.38 4.17
N CYS A 36 20.30 -10.16 4.70
CA CYS A 36 21.39 -9.79 5.60
C CYS A 36 20.93 -9.49 7.03
N ARG A 37 19.62 -9.45 7.26
CA ARG A 37 19.00 -9.15 8.56
C ARG A 37 19.43 -7.81 9.15
N VAL A 38 19.45 -6.77 8.32
CA VAL A 38 19.89 -5.41 8.69
C VAL A 38 18.77 -4.39 8.75
N GLY A 39 17.54 -4.77 8.39
CA GLY A 39 16.34 -3.95 8.54
C GLY A 39 15.97 -3.13 7.30
N TYR A 40 16.74 -3.21 6.22
CA TYR A 40 16.56 -2.44 4.98
C TYR A 40 16.99 -3.25 3.74
N GLU A 41 16.63 -2.75 2.54
CA GLU A 41 17.00 -3.39 1.28
C GLU A 41 18.48 -3.16 0.94
N THR A 42 19.16 -4.21 0.49
CA THR A 42 20.57 -4.19 0.06
C THR A 42 20.69 -4.77 -1.35
N PRO A 43 21.86 -4.68 -2.03
CA PRO A 43 22.07 -5.38 -3.29
C PRO A 43 21.91 -6.91 -3.22
N ALA A 44 21.87 -7.50 -2.02
CA ALA A 44 21.58 -8.92 -1.85
C ALA A 44 20.10 -9.24 -1.64
N THR A 45 19.24 -8.24 -1.44
CA THR A 45 17.80 -8.41 -1.27
C THR A 45 17.19 -9.16 -2.45
N THR A 46 16.30 -10.10 -2.14
CA THR A 46 15.46 -10.79 -3.13
C THR A 46 14.01 -10.40 -2.90
N TYR A 47 13.23 -10.28 -3.98
CA TYR A 47 11.79 -10.07 -3.87
C TYR A 47 11.06 -11.41 -3.86
N LEU A 48 10.02 -11.52 -3.03
CA LEU A 48 9.37 -12.77 -2.72
C LEU A 48 8.04 -12.90 -3.50
N PRO A 49 7.93 -13.82 -4.48
CA PRO A 49 6.67 -14.08 -5.18
C PRO A 49 5.72 -14.94 -4.33
N GLY A 50 4.41 -14.83 -4.53
CA GLY A 50 3.41 -15.64 -3.80
C GLY A 50 3.20 -15.30 -2.31
N CYS A 51 3.78 -14.22 -1.78
CA CYS A 51 3.48 -13.72 -0.44
C CYS A 51 2.07 -13.12 -0.39
N ILE A 52 1.41 -13.23 0.76
CA ILE A 52 0.10 -12.63 1.02
C ILE A 52 0.31 -11.37 1.87
N VAL A 53 -0.29 -10.27 1.42
CA VAL A 53 -0.36 -9.00 2.14
C VAL A 53 -1.80 -8.55 2.27
N LYS A 54 -2.09 -7.70 3.25
CA LYS A 54 -3.44 -7.23 3.53
C LYS A 54 -3.45 -5.73 3.77
N LEU A 55 -4.28 -5.02 3.01
CA LEU A 55 -4.68 -3.66 3.35
C LEU A 55 -5.65 -3.74 4.54
N VAL A 56 -5.36 -3.01 5.60
CA VAL A 56 -6.22 -2.84 6.77
C VAL A 56 -6.39 -1.36 7.03
N CYS A 57 -7.63 -0.88 7.01
CA CYS A 57 -7.99 0.46 7.45
C CYS A 57 -8.75 0.40 8.78
N LYS A 58 -8.38 1.28 9.71
CA LYS A 58 -8.93 1.37 11.07
C LYS A 58 -9.39 2.79 11.34
N LYS A 59 -10.43 2.95 12.17
CA LYS A 59 -10.83 4.28 12.65
C LYS A 59 -9.65 4.96 13.36
N ARG A 60 -9.43 6.25 13.07
CA ARG A 60 -8.34 7.03 13.66
C ARG A 60 -8.46 7.16 15.18
N ASP A 61 -9.68 7.33 15.67
CA ASP A 61 -10.04 7.52 17.06
C ASP A 61 -10.35 6.19 17.79
N ASN A 62 -10.52 5.10 17.05
CA ASN A 62 -10.77 3.76 17.58
C ASN A 62 -10.01 2.69 16.76
N PRO A 63 -8.72 2.45 17.06
CA PRO A 63 -7.88 1.56 16.25
C PRO A 63 -8.34 0.09 16.23
N ASP A 64 -9.17 -0.33 17.18
CA ASP A 64 -9.75 -1.68 17.20
C ASP A 64 -10.91 -1.83 16.19
N GLN A 65 -11.44 -0.73 15.68
CA GLN A 65 -12.52 -0.71 14.70
C GLN A 65 -11.96 -0.70 13.28
N ILE A 66 -11.89 -1.89 12.68
CA ILE A 66 -11.56 -2.07 11.26
C ILE A 66 -12.72 -1.57 10.38
N THR A 67 -12.41 -0.71 9.41
CA THR A 67 -13.38 -0.12 8.49
C THR A 67 -13.29 -0.70 7.09
N PHE A 68 -12.12 -1.19 6.69
CA PHE A 68 -11.92 -1.82 5.39
C PHE A 68 -10.76 -2.82 5.44
N THR A 69 -10.91 -3.93 4.70
CA THR A 69 -9.78 -4.82 4.45
C THR A 69 -9.79 -5.37 3.02
N LYS A 70 -8.59 -5.64 2.49
CA LYS A 70 -8.43 -6.33 1.21
C LYS A 70 -7.08 -7.02 1.12
N GLU A 71 -7.05 -8.27 0.66
CA GLU A 71 -5.81 -9.02 0.46
C GLU A 71 -5.31 -8.93 -0.98
N ALA A 72 -4.00 -9.07 -1.15
CA ALA A 72 -3.35 -9.31 -2.42
C ALA A 72 -2.20 -10.31 -2.27
N THR A 73 -1.89 -10.97 -3.39
CA THR A 73 -0.76 -11.88 -3.51
C THR A 73 0.28 -11.25 -4.43
N THR A 74 1.55 -11.34 -4.06
CA THR A 74 2.64 -10.85 -4.89
C THR A 74 2.83 -11.71 -6.14
N ASP A 75 3.09 -11.07 -7.28
CA ASP A 75 3.42 -11.70 -8.55
C ASP A 75 4.83 -12.29 -8.59
N SER A 76 5.25 -12.80 -9.76
CA SER A 76 6.58 -13.39 -9.99
C SER A 76 7.77 -12.47 -9.68
N THR A 77 7.56 -11.16 -9.60
CA THR A 77 8.58 -10.14 -9.28
C THR A 77 8.54 -9.72 -7.81
N GLY A 78 7.67 -10.33 -7.01
CA GLY A 78 7.39 -9.97 -5.63
C GLY A 78 6.60 -8.67 -5.47
N LYS A 79 5.99 -8.16 -6.55
CA LYS A 79 5.12 -6.97 -6.54
C LYS A 79 3.68 -7.39 -6.27
N TYR A 80 2.97 -6.66 -5.41
CA TYR A 80 1.52 -6.77 -5.31
C TYR A 80 0.84 -5.52 -5.86
N GLU A 81 -0.39 -5.69 -6.32
CA GLU A 81 -1.25 -4.62 -6.80
C GLU A 81 -2.71 -4.94 -6.48
N MET A 82 -3.47 -3.94 -6.04
CA MET A 82 -4.91 -4.08 -5.79
C MET A 82 -5.67 -2.80 -6.14
N GLN A 83 -6.84 -2.97 -6.77
CA GLN A 83 -7.78 -1.88 -6.99
C GLN A 83 -8.67 -1.65 -5.77
N VAL A 84 -8.75 -0.43 -5.26
CA VAL A 84 -9.49 -0.08 -4.03
C VAL A 84 -10.44 1.08 -4.31
N ALA A 85 -11.74 0.81 -4.37
CA ALA A 85 -12.75 1.84 -4.56
C ALA A 85 -13.08 2.61 -3.26
N TYR A 86 -12.65 2.09 -2.10
CA TYR A 86 -12.87 2.70 -0.80
C TYR A 86 -12.03 3.97 -0.63
N ASP A 87 -12.64 5.07 -0.19
CA ASP A 87 -11.97 6.28 0.27
C ASP A 87 -12.05 6.31 1.80
N ALA A 88 -10.90 6.25 2.44
CA ALA A 88 -10.76 6.10 3.88
C ALA A 88 -11.00 7.40 4.65
N GLY A 89 -11.04 8.56 3.97
CA GLY A 89 -11.08 9.85 4.64
C GLY A 89 -9.93 10.00 5.66
N ASP A 90 -10.29 10.10 6.94
CA ASP A 90 -9.34 10.25 8.06
C ASP A 90 -8.88 8.92 8.69
N ASP A 91 -9.42 7.77 8.24
CA ASP A 91 -9.04 6.46 8.76
C ASP A 91 -7.55 6.17 8.49
N ILE A 92 -6.95 5.34 9.35
CA ILE A 92 -5.56 4.91 9.23
C ILE A 92 -5.50 3.62 8.44
N CYS A 93 -4.91 3.67 7.25
CA CYS A 93 -4.74 2.51 6.37
C CYS A 93 -3.28 2.07 6.29
N GLU A 94 -3.05 0.77 6.48
CA GLU A 94 -1.74 0.16 6.42
C GLU A 94 -1.79 -1.11 5.56
N MET A 95 -0.76 -1.31 4.74
CA MET A 95 -0.46 -2.61 4.16
C MET A 95 0.29 -3.41 5.22
N GLU A 96 -0.28 -4.52 5.66
CA GLU A 96 0.29 -5.42 6.66
C GLU A 96 0.74 -6.72 5.96
N HIS A 97 1.83 -7.30 6.44
CA HIS A 97 2.22 -8.65 6.05
C HIS A 97 1.17 -9.67 6.55
N VAL A 98 0.95 -10.75 5.81
CA VAL A 98 0.14 -11.88 6.29
C VAL A 98 0.99 -13.15 6.29
N LYS A 99 1.57 -13.49 5.14
CA LYS A 99 2.30 -14.75 4.98
C LYS A 99 3.42 -14.63 3.95
N SER A 100 4.61 -15.10 4.32
CA SER A 100 5.70 -15.34 3.38
C SER A 100 5.49 -16.66 2.64
N SER A 101 5.85 -16.69 1.37
CA SER A 101 5.91 -17.90 0.56
C SER A 101 7.20 -18.70 0.76
N ASP A 102 8.26 -18.06 1.26
CA ASP A 102 9.56 -18.68 1.51
C ASP A 102 9.70 -19.04 3.00
N PRO A 103 9.74 -20.33 3.36
CA PRO A 103 9.87 -20.75 4.75
C PRO A 103 11.19 -20.34 5.39
N THR A 104 12.24 -20.09 4.60
CA THR A 104 13.55 -19.62 5.08
C THR A 104 13.64 -18.10 5.23
N CYS A 105 12.57 -17.39 4.85
CA CYS A 105 12.45 -15.94 4.93
C CYS A 105 11.03 -15.54 5.34
N ALA A 106 10.60 -16.00 6.52
CA ALA A 106 9.23 -15.86 7.01
C ALA A 106 9.08 -15.07 8.31
N THR A 107 10.19 -14.62 8.92
CA THR A 107 10.13 -13.79 10.13
C THR A 107 9.88 -12.34 9.74
N PRO A 108 8.76 -11.69 10.13
CA PRO A 108 8.50 -10.30 9.76
C PRO A 108 9.58 -9.36 10.29
N ASN A 109 10.05 -8.43 9.46
CA ASN A 109 11.02 -7.41 9.87
C ASN A 109 10.29 -6.28 10.60
N ALA A 110 10.39 -6.24 11.94
CA ALA A 110 9.72 -5.24 12.76
C ALA A 110 9.98 -3.80 12.26
N GLY A 111 8.91 -3.06 11.97
CA GLY A 111 8.98 -1.70 11.42
C GLY A 111 9.08 -1.64 9.90
N ARG A 112 9.18 -2.79 9.22
CA ARG A 112 9.01 -2.98 7.77
C ARG A 112 8.01 -4.09 7.47
N ASP A 113 7.34 -4.60 8.49
CA ASP A 113 6.30 -5.62 8.42
C ASP A 113 4.94 -5.02 8.05
N HIS A 114 4.84 -3.69 8.08
CA HIS A 114 3.70 -2.92 7.61
C HIS A 114 4.16 -1.62 6.93
N ALA A 115 3.26 -1.02 6.15
CA ALA A 115 3.49 0.24 5.46
C ALA A 115 2.22 1.08 5.40
N ARG A 116 2.25 2.27 5.99
CA ARG A 116 1.12 3.21 5.97
C ARG A 116 0.90 3.78 4.56
N ILE A 117 -0.37 3.86 4.15
CA ILE A 117 -0.78 4.45 2.89
C ILE A 117 -1.87 5.50 3.08
N CYS A 118 -1.86 6.54 2.24
CA CYS A 118 -2.90 7.56 2.24
C CYS A 118 -4.00 7.16 1.25
N LEU A 119 -5.12 6.64 1.75
CA LEU A 119 -6.23 6.17 0.92
C LEU A 119 -7.38 7.19 0.89
N THR A 120 -7.08 8.47 0.62
CA THR A 120 -8.11 9.50 0.43
C THR A 120 -7.80 10.40 -0.76
N ARG A 121 -8.82 11.03 -1.33
CA ARG A 121 -8.68 12.12 -2.31
C ARG A 121 -8.58 13.49 -1.66
N ASN A 122 -8.91 13.62 -0.38
CA ASN A 122 -8.80 14.88 0.36
C ASN A 122 -7.35 15.14 0.84
N ASN A 123 -6.38 15.00 -0.05
CA ASN A 123 -4.95 15.08 0.26
C ASN A 123 -4.12 15.85 -0.79
N GLY A 124 -4.77 16.46 -1.79
CA GLY A 124 -4.09 17.22 -2.85
C GLY A 124 -3.33 16.38 -3.88
N MET A 125 -3.40 15.05 -3.83
CA MET A 125 -2.76 14.17 -4.80
C MET A 125 -3.65 13.95 -6.03
N VAL A 126 -3.09 14.17 -7.23
CA VAL A 126 -3.81 13.96 -8.51
C VAL A 126 -3.82 12.49 -8.94
N SER A 127 -2.77 11.74 -8.60
CA SER A 127 -2.66 10.32 -8.95
C SER A 127 -3.58 9.46 -8.08
N ASN A 128 -4.17 8.41 -8.66
CA ASN A 128 -4.87 7.35 -7.93
C ASN A 128 -3.93 6.19 -7.52
N VAL A 129 -2.66 6.24 -7.92
CA VAL A 129 -1.68 5.22 -7.50
C VAL A 129 -1.16 5.56 -6.11
N ARG A 130 -1.14 4.56 -5.23
CA ARG A 130 -0.64 4.64 -3.86
C ARG A 130 0.48 3.63 -3.70
N HIS A 131 1.71 4.14 -3.64
CA HIS A 131 2.89 3.33 -3.40
C HIS A 131 3.07 3.11 -1.90
N ALA A 132 2.96 1.87 -1.46
CA ALA A 132 3.35 1.47 -0.13
C ALA A 132 4.87 1.23 -0.10
N ASN A 133 5.50 1.49 1.05
CA ASN A 133 6.84 0.98 1.30
C ASN A 133 6.84 -0.55 1.19
N ASN A 134 7.97 -1.11 0.76
CA ASN A 134 8.10 -2.55 0.62
C ASN A 134 8.05 -3.22 1.99
N ILE A 135 7.38 -4.38 2.04
CA ILE A 135 7.24 -5.17 3.27
C ILE A 135 8.40 -6.17 3.35
N GLY A 136 9.08 -6.19 4.48
CA GLY A 136 10.29 -6.99 4.69
C GLY A 136 10.07 -8.20 5.56
N TYR A 137 10.69 -9.31 5.17
CA TYR A 137 10.91 -10.48 6.03
C TYR A 137 12.42 -10.68 6.23
N PHE A 138 12.82 -11.17 7.39
CA PHE A 138 14.16 -11.62 7.65
C PHE A 138 14.37 -13.06 7.19
N ARG A 139 15.49 -13.27 6.49
CA ARG A 139 16.02 -14.61 6.26
C ARG A 139 16.52 -15.21 7.56
N ASP A 140 16.36 -16.51 7.77
CA ASP A 140 16.81 -17.17 9.01
C ASP A 140 18.32 -17.07 9.22
N VAL A 141 19.09 -17.31 8.15
CA VAL A 141 20.56 -17.25 8.16
C VAL A 141 21.03 -16.20 7.16
N PRO A 142 21.79 -15.17 7.61
CA PRO A 142 22.37 -14.18 6.71
C PRO A 142 23.27 -14.82 5.65
N LEU A 143 23.31 -14.24 4.46
CA LEU A 143 24.23 -14.70 3.41
C LEU A 143 25.69 -14.44 3.82
N ALA A 144 26.58 -15.37 3.46
CA ALA A 144 28.02 -15.26 3.75
C ALA A 144 28.67 -13.98 3.18
N ARG A 145 28.09 -13.39 2.13
CA ARG A 145 28.55 -12.15 1.49
C ARG A 145 28.07 -10.85 2.16
N CYS A 146 27.25 -10.93 3.20
CA CYS A 146 26.69 -9.75 3.86
C CYS A 146 27.78 -8.84 4.49
N PRO A 147 28.85 -9.34 5.12
CA PRO A 147 29.91 -8.47 5.66
C PRO A 147 30.51 -7.53 4.61
N GLN A 148 30.80 -8.03 3.41
CA GLN A 148 31.36 -7.22 2.31
C GLN A 148 30.35 -6.21 1.75
N ILE A 149 29.06 -6.52 1.81
CA ILE A 149 28.00 -5.59 1.41
C ILE A 149 27.90 -4.45 2.42
N LEU A 150 27.89 -4.79 3.72
CA LEU A 150 27.71 -3.81 4.79
C LEU A 150 28.90 -2.87 4.94
N GLN A 151 30.13 -3.35 4.67
CA GLN A 151 31.31 -2.51 4.65
C GLN A 151 31.15 -1.31 3.69
N ARG A 152 30.53 -1.49 2.52
CA ARG A 152 30.32 -0.40 1.55
C ARG A 152 29.41 0.71 2.06
N TYR A 153 28.50 0.40 2.97
CA TYR A 153 27.61 1.39 3.59
C TYR A 153 28.33 2.18 4.68
N GLN A 154 29.25 1.55 5.41
CA GLN A 154 30.06 2.23 6.42
C GLN A 154 31.04 3.21 5.78
N ASP A 155 31.70 2.80 4.70
CA ASP A 155 32.64 3.67 3.98
C ASP A 155 31.94 4.89 3.36
N ALA A 156 30.71 4.73 2.87
CA ALA A 156 29.92 5.81 2.27
C ALA A 156 29.40 6.85 3.28
N GLU A 157 29.30 6.51 4.56
CA GLU A 157 28.93 7.46 5.63
C GLU A 157 30.13 8.27 6.14
N SER A 158 31.35 7.84 5.82
CA SER A 158 32.59 8.49 6.27
C SER A 158 33.16 9.57 5.32
N ASP A 159 32.51 9.79 4.18
CA ASP A 159 32.80 10.86 3.20
C ASP A 159 31.83 12.04 3.33
#